data_AF-A0A4U1JN12-F1
#
_entry.id   AF-A0A4U1JN12-F1
#
_cell.length_a   1.000
_cell.length_b   1.000
_cell.length_c   1.000
_cell.angle_alpha   90.00
_cell.angle_beta   90.00
_cell.angle_gamma   90.00
#
_symmetry.space_group_name_H-M   'P 1'
#
loop_
_entity.id
_entity.type
_entity.pdbx_description
1 polymer ?
#
loop_
_entity_poly.entity_id
_entity_poly.type
_entity_poly.pdbx_seq_one_letter_code
_entity_poly.pdbx_strand_id
1 'polypeptide(L)'
;MHLRSTGVSVRWRPGLKSAILTTAAPARRSWHCARFGFDEVEGRTMEWHSDEDLRKLEEALMALPEENDPMLLPEFDGFCAGLITSPEMIPPSVWLAKVWGEGGAPEFESLADMQATLDLLMAHYNRVATALMMPGEYFPVMDEDQRNGDILWEFWMLGFLAAMQLRPEAWGKIAASRNVRAIKALKK
;
A
#
# COMPACT_ATOMS: atom_id res chain seq x y z
N MET A 1 -6.83 37.21 15.13
CA MET A 1 -5.93 36.05 15.29
C MET A 1 -6.78 34.79 15.10
N HIS A 2 -6.79 34.24 13.90
CA HIS A 2 -7.60 33.07 13.53
C HIS A 2 -6.80 32.21 12.55
N LEU A 3 -6.27 31.11 13.07
CA LEU A 3 -5.78 29.99 12.27
C LEU A 3 -7.00 29.11 11.97
N ARG A 4 -7.35 28.94 10.69
CA ARG A 4 -8.17 27.81 10.23
C ARG A 4 -7.31 26.99 9.28
N SER A 5 -6.63 25.99 9.84
CA SER A 5 -6.18 24.84 9.08
C SER A 5 -7.40 23.95 8.85
N THR A 6 -7.85 23.83 7.61
CA THR A 6 -8.74 22.74 7.20
C THR A 6 -7.91 21.46 7.20
N GLY A 7 -7.72 20.89 8.39
CA GLY A 7 -7.30 19.51 8.53
C GLY A 7 -8.45 18.64 8.10
N VAL A 8 -8.27 17.90 7.01
CA VAL A 8 -9.15 16.78 6.68
C VAL A 8 -8.93 15.73 7.78
N SER A 9 -9.74 15.81 8.83
CA SER A 9 -9.83 14.79 9.86
C SER A 9 -10.65 13.64 9.29
N VAL A 10 -9.98 12.67 8.64
CA VAL A 10 -10.62 11.39 8.35
C VAL A 10 -10.73 10.64 9.67
N ARG A 11 -11.91 10.72 10.30
CA ARG A 11 -12.22 9.94 11.51
C ARG A 11 -12.51 8.50 11.07
N TRP A 12 -11.48 7.66 11.13
CA TRP A 12 -11.58 6.23 10.86
C TRP A 12 -12.29 5.49 12.00
N ARG A 13 -13.11 4.49 11.65
CA ARG A 13 -13.81 3.62 12.59
C ARG A 13 -12.96 2.37 12.85
N PRO A 14 -12.70 1.99 14.11
CA PRO A 14 -12.23 0.66 14.44
C PRO A 14 -13.13 -0.40 13.78
N GLY A 15 -12.53 -1.41 13.14
CA GLY A 15 -13.25 -2.54 12.54
C GLY A 15 -13.65 -2.41 11.06
N LEU A 16 -13.23 -1.37 10.32
CA LEU A 16 -13.52 -1.31 8.88
C LEU A 16 -12.82 -2.44 8.11
N LYS A 17 -11.57 -2.79 8.47
CA LYS A 17 -10.86 -3.95 7.90
C LYS A 17 -11.61 -5.25 8.15
N SER A 18 -11.99 -5.56 9.40
CA SER A 18 -12.81 -6.73 9.72
C SER A 18 -14.17 -6.72 9.02
N ALA A 19 -14.83 -5.56 8.87
CA ALA A 19 -16.11 -5.46 8.19
C ALA A 19 -16.02 -5.81 6.69
N ILE A 20 -14.97 -5.35 6.01
CA ILE A 20 -14.72 -5.67 4.59
C ILE A 20 -14.26 -7.12 4.42
N LEU A 21 -13.40 -7.63 5.31
CA LEU A 21 -12.93 -9.02 5.29
C LEU A 21 -14.04 -10.04 5.60
N THR A 22 -14.97 -9.73 6.53
CA THR A 22 -16.15 -10.58 6.81
C THR A 22 -17.07 -10.70 5.60
N THR A 23 -16.99 -9.75 4.66
CA THR A 23 -17.74 -9.78 3.41
C THR A 23 -16.97 -10.43 2.24
N ALA A 24 -15.64 -10.49 2.25
CA ALA A 24 -14.89 -11.17 1.19
C ALA A 24 -14.66 -12.65 1.57
N ALA A 25 -15.26 -13.60 0.85
CA ALA A 25 -15.07 -15.03 1.13
C ALA A 25 -13.61 -15.46 0.89
N PRO A 26 -13.05 -16.40 1.69
CA PRO A 26 -11.67 -16.85 1.54
C PRO A 26 -11.58 -17.94 0.47
N ALA A 27 -11.73 -17.59 -0.81
CA ALA A 27 -11.35 -18.49 -1.89
C ALA A 27 -11.13 -17.73 -3.21
N ARG A 28 -9.84 -17.61 -3.59
CA ARG A 28 -9.35 -17.13 -4.90
C ARG A 28 -9.52 -15.64 -5.16
N ARG A 29 -8.78 -14.80 -4.43
CA ARG A 29 -8.60 -13.40 -4.81
C ARG A 29 -7.92 -13.33 -6.17
N SER A 30 -8.59 -12.70 -7.13
CA SER A 30 -8.00 -12.31 -8.40
C SER A 30 -7.45 -10.91 -8.25
N TRP A 31 -6.14 -10.75 -8.38
CA TRP A 31 -5.51 -9.45 -8.39
C TRP A 31 -5.75 -8.81 -9.75
N HIS A 32 -6.59 -7.80 -9.80
CA HIS A 32 -6.55 -6.87 -10.92
C HIS A 32 -5.52 -5.80 -10.57
N CYS A 33 -4.29 -5.92 -11.13
CA CYS A 33 -3.52 -4.72 -11.41
C CYS A 33 -4.46 -3.83 -12.22
N ALA A 34 -4.82 -2.65 -11.72
CA ALA A 34 -5.86 -1.82 -12.31
C ALA A 34 -5.45 -1.35 -13.72
N ARG A 35 -5.62 -2.22 -14.72
CA ARG A 35 -5.43 -1.96 -16.15
C ARG A 35 -6.76 -1.48 -16.73
N PHE A 36 -7.41 -0.53 -16.05
CA PHE A 36 -8.64 0.07 -16.56
C PHE A 36 -8.28 1.18 -17.56
N GLY A 37 -8.43 0.90 -18.86
CA GLY A 37 -8.56 1.92 -19.90
C GLY A 37 -7.32 2.26 -20.74
N PHE A 38 -6.27 1.45 -20.74
CA PHE A 38 -5.12 1.57 -21.66
C PHE A 38 -4.83 0.21 -22.33
N ASP A 39 -5.86 -0.38 -22.94
CA ASP A 39 -5.62 -1.40 -23.95
C ASP A 39 -5.16 -0.69 -25.22
N GLU A 40 -4.05 -1.16 -25.79
CA GLU A 40 -3.49 -0.75 -27.09
C GLU A 40 -2.44 0.39 -27.12
N VAL A 41 -1.47 0.38 -26.18
CA VAL A 41 -0.14 0.92 -26.49
C VAL A 41 0.93 -0.16 -26.29
N GLU A 42 1.34 -0.74 -27.42
CA GLU A 42 2.57 -1.52 -27.60
C GLU A 42 2.80 -2.73 -26.68
N GLY A 43 2.05 -3.82 -26.89
CA GLY A 43 2.58 -5.20 -26.93
C GLY A 43 3.48 -5.72 -25.81
N ARG A 44 3.58 -5.04 -24.68
CA ARG A 44 4.44 -5.36 -23.55
C ARG A 44 3.52 -5.61 -22.36
N THR A 45 3.14 -6.87 -22.17
CA THR A 45 2.65 -7.37 -20.88
C THR A 45 3.85 -7.42 -19.94
N MET A 46 4.32 -6.25 -19.50
CA MET A 46 5.29 -6.19 -18.42
C MET A 46 4.50 -6.45 -17.13
N GLU A 47 4.35 -7.73 -16.80
CA GLU A 47 3.91 -8.17 -15.47
C GLU A 47 5.02 -7.78 -14.48
N TRP A 48 5.00 -6.53 -14.05
CA TRP A 48 5.96 -6.02 -13.08
C TRP A 48 5.75 -6.66 -11.68
N HIS A 49 4.60 -7.31 -11.49
CA HIS A 49 4.37 -8.36 -10.50
C HIS A 49 4.07 -9.69 -11.20
N SER A 50 4.75 -10.77 -10.80
CA SER A 50 4.25 -12.11 -11.10
C SER A 50 3.14 -12.48 -10.12
N ASP A 51 2.10 -13.15 -10.60
CA ASP A 51 1.00 -13.62 -9.74
C ASP A 51 1.50 -14.48 -8.57
N GLU A 52 2.52 -15.30 -8.82
CA GLU A 52 3.12 -16.17 -7.79
C GLU A 52 3.84 -15.37 -6.70
N ASP A 53 4.51 -14.27 -7.05
CA ASP A 53 5.17 -13.41 -6.07
C ASP A 53 4.15 -12.68 -5.19
N LEU A 54 3.05 -12.20 -5.78
CA LEU A 54 1.95 -11.58 -5.03
C LEU A 54 1.26 -12.60 -4.12
N ARG A 55 1.04 -13.81 -4.62
CA ARG A 55 0.44 -14.90 -3.85
C ARG A 55 1.28 -15.26 -2.62
N LYS A 56 2.59 -15.41 -2.76
CA LYS A 56 3.50 -15.68 -1.63
C LYS A 56 3.49 -14.57 -0.61
N LEU A 57 3.49 -13.32 -1.07
CA LEU A 57 3.45 -12.16 -0.18
C LEU A 57 2.10 -12.07 0.55
N GLU A 58 0.99 -12.31 -0.13
CA GLU A 58 -0.33 -12.36 0.51
C GLU A 58 -0.38 -13.45 1.57
N GLU A 59 0.09 -14.66 1.26
CA GLU A 59 0.15 -15.77 2.22
C GLU A 59 1.00 -15.40 3.45
N ALA A 60 2.15 -14.76 3.24
CA ALA A 60 3.01 -14.32 4.33
C ALA A 60 2.37 -13.23 5.21
N LEU A 61 1.61 -12.30 4.62
CA LEU A 61 0.88 -11.26 5.35
C LEU A 61 -0.33 -11.83 6.09
N MET A 62 -1.06 -12.77 5.48
CA MET A 62 -2.21 -13.45 6.11
C MET A 62 -1.80 -14.41 7.23
N ALA A 63 -0.55 -14.89 7.24
CA ALA A 63 -0.02 -15.73 8.31
C ALA A 63 0.33 -14.92 9.58
N LEU A 64 0.32 -13.59 9.51
CA LEU A 64 0.54 -12.73 10.68
C LEU A 64 -0.66 -12.80 11.65
N PRO A 65 -0.44 -12.64 12.97
CA PRO A 65 -1.53 -12.68 13.96
C PRO A 65 -2.61 -11.64 13.67
N GLU A 66 -3.85 -12.08 13.45
CA GLU A 66 -4.98 -11.21 13.08
C GLU A 66 -5.27 -10.16 14.16
N GLU A 67 -5.04 -10.50 15.44
CA GLU A 67 -5.20 -9.59 16.58
C GLU A 67 -4.31 -8.35 16.50
N ASN A 68 -3.24 -8.39 15.71
CA ASN A 68 -2.34 -7.26 15.53
C ASN A 68 -2.81 -6.29 14.45
N ASP A 69 -3.86 -6.61 13.68
CA ASP A 69 -4.32 -5.86 12.50
C ASP A 69 -3.18 -5.59 11.48
N PRO A 70 -2.50 -6.65 10.98
CA PRO A 70 -1.43 -6.50 10.01
C PRO A 70 -1.95 -5.90 8.69
N MET A 71 -1.02 -5.38 7.87
CA MET A 71 -1.38 -4.87 6.55
C MET A 71 -1.79 -6.00 5.60
N LEU A 72 -2.86 -5.78 4.82
CA LEU A 72 -3.20 -6.63 3.68
C LEU A 72 -2.30 -6.34 2.47
N LEU A 73 -2.28 -7.21 1.45
CA LEU A 73 -1.43 -7.00 0.27
C LEU A 73 -1.71 -5.65 -0.44
N PRO A 74 -2.96 -5.27 -0.79
CA PRO A 74 -3.22 -3.96 -1.41
C PRO A 74 -2.81 -2.79 -0.52
N GLU A 75 -2.99 -2.93 0.79
CA GLU A 75 -2.57 -1.93 1.77
C GLU A 75 -1.04 -1.81 1.84
N PHE A 76 -0.32 -2.93 1.82
CA PHE A 76 1.13 -2.91 1.81
C PHE A 76 1.70 -2.34 0.50
N ASP A 77 1.07 -2.58 -0.66
CA ASP A 77 1.45 -1.95 -1.93
C ASP A 77 1.29 -0.43 -1.87
N GLY A 78 0.14 0.05 -1.40
CA GLY A 78 -0.10 1.48 -1.20
C GLY A 78 0.84 2.11 -0.19
N PHE A 79 1.16 1.38 0.88
CA PHE A 79 2.16 1.78 1.86
C PHE A 79 3.54 1.92 1.22
N CYS A 80 4.00 0.95 0.43
CA CYS A 80 5.26 1.03 -0.32
C CYS A 80 5.28 2.25 -1.25
N ALA A 81 4.22 2.48 -2.02
CA ALA A 81 4.13 3.66 -2.88
C ALA A 81 4.24 4.97 -2.09
N GLY A 82 3.59 5.06 -0.93
CA GLY A 82 3.70 6.22 -0.04
C GLY A 82 5.09 6.38 0.58
N LEU A 83 5.77 5.29 0.94
CA LEU A 83 7.14 5.31 1.46
C LEU A 83 8.13 5.83 0.41
N ILE A 84 8.03 5.32 -0.82
CA ILE A 84 8.96 5.63 -1.92
C ILE A 84 8.75 7.06 -2.44
N THR A 85 7.50 7.53 -2.47
CA THR A 85 7.17 8.91 -2.88
C THR A 85 7.31 9.93 -1.75
N SER A 86 7.65 9.48 -0.53
CA SER A 86 7.84 10.34 0.62
C SER A 86 8.91 11.41 0.36
N PRO A 87 8.69 12.67 0.78
CA PRO A 87 9.68 13.75 0.61
C PRO A 87 10.96 13.53 1.43
N GLU A 88 10.87 12.71 2.47
CA GLU A 88 11.97 12.34 3.34
C GLU A 88 12.06 10.82 3.44
N MET A 89 13.29 10.30 3.43
CA MET A 89 13.54 8.86 3.56
C MET A 89 13.03 8.32 4.90
N ILE A 90 12.38 7.16 4.83
CA ILE A 90 11.89 6.42 5.99
C ILE A 90 12.64 5.08 6.03
N PRO A 91 13.45 4.81 7.07
CA PRO A 91 14.25 3.60 7.11
C PRO A 91 13.38 2.36 7.38
N PRO A 92 13.78 1.17 6.92
CA PRO A 92 13.06 -0.09 7.15
C PRO A 92 12.69 -0.38 8.60
N SER A 93 13.58 -0.08 9.54
CA SER A 93 13.32 -0.25 10.97
C SER A 93 12.09 0.52 11.48
N VAL A 94 11.73 1.64 10.83
CA VAL A 94 10.57 2.45 11.19
C VAL A 94 9.30 1.92 10.52
N TRP A 95 9.36 1.59 9.22
CA TRP A 95 8.16 1.22 8.49
C TRP A 95 7.79 -0.26 8.65
N LEU A 96 8.74 -1.17 8.91
CA LEU A 96 8.45 -2.58 9.18
C LEU A 96 7.53 -2.76 10.39
N ALA A 97 7.72 -1.93 11.43
CA ALA A 97 6.85 -1.93 12.60
C ALA A 97 5.38 -1.62 12.28
N LYS A 98 5.09 -0.94 11.15
CA LYS A 98 3.73 -0.67 10.70
C LYS A 98 3.11 -1.84 9.94
N VAL A 99 3.92 -2.64 9.26
CA VAL A 99 3.46 -3.83 8.52
C VAL A 99 2.90 -4.86 9.50
N TRP A 100 3.56 -5.05 10.64
CA TRP A 100 3.15 -6.01 11.66
C TRP A 100 1.87 -5.63 12.41
N GLY A 101 1.48 -4.35 12.38
CA GLY A 101 0.34 -3.83 13.11
C GLY A 101 0.65 -3.46 14.58
N GLU A 102 -0.40 -3.32 15.40
CA GLU A 102 -0.31 -2.72 16.74
C GLU A 102 0.42 -3.61 17.77
N GLY A 103 0.46 -4.92 17.56
CA GLY A 103 1.15 -5.88 18.44
C GLY A 103 2.67 -5.97 18.24
N GLY A 104 3.23 -5.26 17.26
CA GLY A 104 4.65 -5.32 16.93
C GLY A 104 5.02 -6.60 16.18
N ALA A 105 6.34 -6.88 16.08
CA ALA A 105 6.83 -8.03 15.31
C ALA A 105 6.23 -9.34 15.86
N PRO A 106 5.69 -10.21 15.00
CA PRO A 106 5.09 -11.46 15.44
C PRO A 106 6.17 -12.42 15.96
N GLU A 107 5.75 -13.41 16.75
CA GLU A 107 6.59 -14.56 17.06
C GLU A 107 6.63 -15.49 15.84
N PHE A 108 7.80 -15.61 15.22
CA PHE A 108 8.03 -16.56 14.13
C PHE A 108 8.47 -17.91 14.69
N GLU A 109 8.02 -19.01 14.07
CA GLU A 109 8.41 -20.38 14.45
C GLU A 109 9.94 -20.59 14.35
N SER A 110 10.56 -19.95 13.36
CA SER A 110 12.01 -19.95 13.19
C SER A 110 12.54 -18.63 12.63
N LEU A 111 13.85 -18.42 12.79
CA LEU A 111 14.56 -17.32 12.12
C LEU A 111 14.47 -17.42 10.58
N ALA A 112 14.29 -18.63 10.05
CA ALA A 112 14.18 -18.84 8.61
C ALA A 112 12.84 -18.29 8.08
N ASP A 113 11.74 -18.51 8.83
CA ASP A 113 10.41 -18.00 8.48
C ASP A 113 10.38 -16.48 8.55
N MET A 114 10.96 -15.91 9.62
CA MET A 114 11.14 -14.46 9.73
C MET A 114 11.88 -13.88 8.51
N GLN A 115 13.00 -14.48 8.14
CA GLN A 115 13.80 -14.00 7.01
C GLN A 115 13.03 -14.13 5.69
N ALA A 116 12.30 -15.23 5.48
CA ALA A 116 11.49 -15.44 4.29
C ALA A 116 10.39 -14.38 4.14
N THR A 117 9.68 -14.03 5.22
CA THR A 117 8.69 -12.95 5.22
C THR A 117 9.34 -11.60 4.91
N LEU A 118 10.48 -11.29 5.54
CA LEU A 118 11.21 -10.05 5.29
C LEU A 118 11.69 -9.95 3.83
N ASP A 119 12.17 -11.05 3.25
CA ASP A 119 12.63 -11.10 1.87
C ASP A 119 11.48 -10.81 0.89
N LEU A 120 10.27 -11.33 1.15
CA LEU A 120 9.07 -11.05 0.35
C LEU A 120 8.66 -9.57 0.42
N LEU A 121 8.65 -8.98 1.62
CA LEU A 121 8.34 -7.57 1.82
C LEU A 121 9.35 -6.67 1.09
N MET A 122 10.64 -6.93 1.25
CA MET A 122 11.70 -6.16 0.61
C MET A 122 11.72 -6.35 -0.91
N ALA A 123 11.44 -7.56 -1.40
CA ALA A 123 11.30 -7.81 -2.83
C ALA A 123 10.19 -6.95 -3.42
N HIS A 124 9.00 -6.94 -2.81
CA HIS A 124 7.89 -6.12 -3.27
C HIS A 124 8.19 -4.61 -3.19
N TYR A 125 8.74 -4.13 -2.07
CA TYR A 125 9.21 -2.74 -1.94
C TYR A 125 10.16 -2.34 -3.08
N ASN A 126 11.18 -3.17 -3.37
CA ASN A 126 12.17 -2.88 -4.40
C ASN A 126 11.59 -2.90 -5.81
N ARG A 127 10.64 -3.82 -6.06
CA ARG A 127 9.88 -3.76 -7.30
C ARG A 127 9.19 -2.39 -7.35
N VAL A 128 8.45 -1.96 -6.32
CA VAL A 128 7.58 -0.76 -6.37
C VAL A 128 8.44 0.46 -6.64
N ALA A 129 9.62 0.50 -6.02
CA ALA A 129 10.62 1.53 -6.26
C ALA A 129 11.06 1.58 -7.73
N THR A 130 11.31 0.41 -8.33
CA THR A 130 11.70 0.30 -9.74
C THR A 130 10.60 0.79 -10.67
N ALA A 131 9.34 0.42 -10.43
CA ALA A 131 8.22 0.87 -11.26
C ALA A 131 7.97 2.38 -11.13
N LEU A 132 8.03 2.92 -9.92
CA LEU A 132 7.83 4.36 -9.70
C LEU A 132 8.94 5.23 -10.31
N MET A 133 10.12 4.66 -10.61
CA MET A 133 11.18 5.37 -11.34
C MET A 133 10.87 5.54 -12.84
N MET A 134 9.96 4.75 -13.40
CA MET A 134 9.61 4.77 -14.82
C MET A 134 8.19 5.33 -15.00
N PRO A 135 8.01 6.46 -15.73
CA PRO A 135 6.70 7.04 -15.94
C PRO A 135 5.72 6.06 -16.59
N GLY A 136 4.58 5.81 -15.94
CA GLY A 136 3.51 4.95 -16.47
C GLY A 136 3.65 3.46 -16.19
N GLU A 137 4.70 3.02 -15.49
CA GLU A 137 4.95 1.59 -15.23
C GLU A 137 4.37 1.09 -13.90
N TYR A 138 4.09 1.99 -12.96
CA TYR A 138 3.48 1.61 -11.68
C TYR A 138 1.95 1.49 -11.80
N PHE A 139 1.43 0.33 -11.44
CA PHE A 139 0.01 0.05 -11.30
C PHE A 139 -0.27 -0.48 -9.89
N PRO A 140 -1.25 0.10 -9.16
CA PRO A 140 -1.63 -0.37 -7.83
C PRO A 140 -2.09 -1.83 -7.82
N VAL A 141 -1.67 -2.57 -6.79
CA VAL A 141 -2.26 -3.88 -6.46
C VAL A 141 -3.59 -3.63 -5.74
N MET A 142 -4.69 -4.10 -6.33
CA MET A 142 -6.03 -3.95 -5.79
C MET A 142 -6.73 -5.30 -5.64
N ASP A 143 -7.53 -5.43 -4.58
CA ASP A 143 -8.48 -6.52 -4.42
C ASP A 143 -9.80 -6.21 -5.13
N GLU A 144 -10.54 -7.25 -5.46
CA GLU A 144 -11.91 -7.18 -5.95
C GLU A 144 -12.87 -7.88 -4.99
N ASP A 145 -14.00 -7.25 -4.68
CA ASP A 145 -15.09 -7.90 -3.97
C ASP A 145 -15.77 -8.91 -4.89
N GLN A 146 -15.55 -10.19 -4.63
CA GLN A 146 -16.09 -11.30 -5.41
C GLN A 146 -17.63 -11.34 -5.47
N ARG A 147 -18.34 -10.60 -4.61
CA ARG A 147 -19.82 -10.61 -4.58
C ARG A 147 -20.42 -9.73 -5.67
N ASN A 148 -19.78 -8.62 -6.00
CA ASN A 148 -20.31 -7.57 -6.87
C ASN A 148 -19.31 -7.12 -7.96
N GLY A 149 -18.04 -7.52 -7.87
CA GLY A 149 -16.97 -7.12 -8.77
C GLY A 149 -16.39 -5.73 -8.48
N ASP A 150 -16.69 -5.15 -7.31
CA ASP A 150 -16.21 -3.82 -6.96
C ASP A 150 -14.72 -3.86 -6.59
N ILE A 151 -13.95 -2.90 -7.12
CA ILE A 151 -12.54 -2.72 -6.76
C ILE A 151 -12.43 -2.14 -5.34
N LEU A 152 -11.66 -2.78 -4.47
CA LEU A 152 -11.45 -2.40 -3.08
C LEU A 152 -10.23 -1.45 -2.95
N TRP A 153 -10.34 -0.29 -3.59
CA TRP A 153 -9.26 0.72 -3.66
C TRP A 153 -8.94 1.36 -2.29
N GLU A 154 -9.84 1.25 -1.31
CA GLU A 154 -9.68 1.81 0.03
C GLU A 154 -8.50 1.22 0.78
N PHE A 155 -8.19 -0.06 0.57
CA PHE A 155 -7.04 -0.71 1.23
C PHE A 155 -5.72 -0.11 0.77
N TRP A 156 -5.56 0.09 -0.53
CA TRP A 156 -4.39 0.77 -1.07
C TRP A 156 -4.27 2.20 -0.52
N MET A 157 -5.38 2.94 -0.52
CA MET A 157 -5.41 4.30 0.01
C MET A 157 -5.04 4.36 1.50
N LEU A 158 -5.51 3.40 2.30
CA LEU A 158 -5.14 3.24 3.70
C LEU A 158 -3.63 3.09 3.89
N GLY A 159 -3.01 2.21 3.12
CA GLY A 159 -1.57 2.01 3.12
C GLY A 159 -0.81 3.29 2.80
N PHE A 160 -1.18 3.96 1.71
CA PHE A 160 -0.55 5.20 1.29
C PHE A 160 -0.62 6.28 2.38
N LEU A 161 -1.79 6.43 3.01
CA LEU A 161 -1.98 7.37 4.11
C LEU A 161 -1.16 6.99 5.34
N ALA A 162 -1.04 5.70 5.68
CA ALA A 162 -0.20 5.24 6.77
C ALA A 162 1.28 5.62 6.55
N ALA A 163 1.77 5.54 5.32
CA ALA A 163 3.13 5.99 4.99
C ALA A 163 3.28 7.51 5.13
N MET A 164 2.30 8.30 4.68
CA MET A 164 2.31 9.76 4.84
C MET A 164 2.40 10.17 6.32
N GLN A 165 1.70 9.44 7.19
CA GLN A 165 1.70 9.69 8.64
C GLN A 165 3.05 9.45 9.32
N LEU A 166 4.00 8.78 8.66
CA LEU A 166 5.38 8.64 9.18
C LEU A 166 6.19 9.94 9.00
N ARG A 167 5.77 10.85 8.12
CA ARG A 167 6.45 12.13 7.84
C ARG A 167 5.46 13.30 7.66
N PRO A 168 4.55 13.56 8.63
CA PRO A 168 3.46 14.53 8.44
C PRO A 168 3.98 15.95 8.21
N GLU A 169 5.09 16.32 8.84
CA GLU A 169 5.70 17.64 8.67
C GLU A 169 6.28 17.84 7.26
N ALA A 170 6.91 16.81 6.69
CA ALA A 170 7.51 16.87 5.36
C ALA A 170 6.42 17.06 4.29
N TRP A 171 5.35 16.28 4.38
CA TRP A 171 4.17 16.44 3.52
C TRP A 171 3.48 17.79 3.73
N GLY A 172 3.38 18.27 4.97
CA GLY A 172 2.83 19.58 5.31
C GLY A 172 3.60 20.74 4.66
N LYS A 173 4.94 20.66 4.64
CA LYS A 173 5.81 21.64 3.95
C LYS A 173 5.53 21.66 2.44
N ILE A 174 5.37 20.49 1.80
CA ILE A 174 5.01 20.42 0.37
C ILE A 174 3.65 21.05 0.12
N ALA A 175 2.64 20.70 0.91
CA ALA A 175 1.29 21.25 0.77
C ALA A 175 1.27 22.77 0.92
N ALA A 176 2.01 23.32 1.90
CA ALA A 176 2.13 24.75 2.13
C ALA A 176 2.94 25.47 1.04
N SER A 177 3.90 24.79 0.40
CA SER A 177 4.83 25.40 -0.56
C SER A 177 4.17 25.92 -1.85
N ARG A 178 2.89 25.62 -2.10
CA ARG A 178 2.20 25.90 -3.37
C ARG A 178 3.07 25.53 -4.57
N ASN A 179 3.68 24.33 -4.52
CA ASN A 179 4.62 23.88 -5.53
C ASN A 179 3.99 24.02 -6.94
N VAL A 180 4.56 24.91 -7.75
CA VAL A 180 4.00 25.27 -9.06
C VAL A 180 3.90 24.05 -9.98
N ARG A 181 4.80 23.05 -9.84
CA ARG A 181 4.73 21.80 -10.60
C ARG A 181 3.55 20.93 -10.15
N ALA A 182 3.31 20.80 -8.85
CA ALA A 182 2.15 20.08 -8.33
C ALA A 182 0.82 20.75 -8.71
N ILE A 183 0.76 22.09 -8.62
CA ILE A 183 -0.42 22.87 -9.07
C ILE A 183 -0.63 22.74 -10.58
N LYS A 184 0.44 22.67 -11.37
CA LYS A 184 0.35 22.49 -12.82
C LYS A 184 -0.08 21.07 -13.21
N ALA A 185 0.31 20.06 -12.44
CA ALA A 185 -0.11 18.68 -12.65
C ALA A 185 -1.61 18.47 -12.36
N LEU A 186 -2.16 19.16 -11.36
CA LEU A 186 -3.60 19.10 -11.03
C LEU A 186 -4.52 19.85 -12.00
N LYS A 187 -3.96 20.65 -12.93
CA LYS A 187 -4.71 21.49 -13.88
C LYS A 187 -4.70 20.96 -15.31
N LYS A 188 -4.09 19.79 -15.55
CA LYS A 188 -4.16 19.07 -16.81
C LYS A 188 -5.08 17.87 -16.62
#